data_AF-A0A6G2DFI5-F1
#
_entry.id   AF-A0A6G2DFI5-F1
#
_cell.length_a   1.000
_cell.length_b   1.000
_cell.length_c   1.000
_cell.angle_alpha   90.00
_cell.angle_beta   90.00
_cell.angle_gamma   90.00
#
_symmetry.space_group_name_H-M   'P 1'
#
loop_
_entity.id
_entity.type
_entity.pdbx_description
1 polymer ?
#
loop_
_entity_poly.entity_id
_entity_poly.type
_entity_poly.pdbx_seq_one_letter_code
_entity_poly.pdbx_strand_id
1 'polypeptide(L)'
;MSMIKSSIIDVDLVKGSFFAVRLSDFHDVGYFDESVFLFCEERILAKKLQKANKKIGILPEAKYYHNHSTSINEKYKKKKEQIVLLYNAR
;
A
#
# COMPACT_ATOMS: atom_id res chain seq x y z
N MET A 1 -13.20 22.20 -24.78
CA MET A 1 -12.73 20.92 -24.22
C MET A 1 -13.07 20.93 -22.72
N SER A 2 -14.15 20.28 -22.32
CA SER A 2 -14.55 20.23 -20.90
C SER A 2 -13.58 19.32 -20.16
N MET A 3 -12.80 19.85 -19.22
CA MET A 3 -11.99 19.05 -18.31
C MET A 3 -12.95 18.18 -17.49
N ILE A 4 -12.92 16.87 -17.69
CA ILE A 4 -13.60 15.93 -16.81
C ILE A 4 -12.97 16.15 -15.43
N LYS A 5 -13.78 16.57 -14.47
CA LYS A 5 -13.35 16.79 -13.10
C LYS A 5 -13.03 15.42 -12.52
N SER A 6 -11.76 15.04 -12.50
CA SER A 6 -11.36 13.73 -12.01
C SER A 6 -11.75 13.60 -10.55
N SER A 7 -12.72 12.74 -10.26
CA SER A 7 -13.18 12.48 -8.90
C SER A 7 -12.34 11.36 -8.30
N ILE A 8 -11.65 11.68 -7.22
CA ILE A 8 -11.02 10.66 -6.37
C ILE A 8 -12.13 9.79 -5.77
N ILE A 9 -11.96 8.47 -5.86
CA ILE A 9 -12.85 7.51 -5.22
C ILE A 9 -12.25 7.17 -3.85
N ASP A 10 -12.97 7.48 -2.78
CA ASP A 10 -12.59 7.13 -1.41
C ASP A 10 -12.59 5.60 -1.25
N VAL A 11 -11.51 5.06 -0.70
CA VAL A 11 -11.32 3.61 -0.45
C VAL A 11 -10.63 3.39 0.89
N ASP A 12 -10.67 2.17 1.41
CA ASP A 12 -9.96 1.82 2.65
C ASP A 12 -8.47 1.52 2.46
N LEU A 13 -8.08 1.12 1.25
CA LEU A 13 -6.74 0.62 0.96
C LEU A 13 -6.41 0.80 -0.52
N VAL A 14 -5.14 1.09 -0.82
CA VAL A 14 -4.57 1.05 -2.16
C VAL A 14 -3.45 0.02 -2.21
N LYS A 15 -3.12 -0.47 -3.41
CA LYS A 15 -1.98 -1.38 -3.61
C LYS A 15 -0.66 -0.66 -3.36
N GLY A 16 0.27 -1.29 -2.66
CA GLY A 16 1.60 -0.73 -2.40
C GLY A 16 2.50 -0.60 -3.64
N SER A 17 2.14 -1.24 -4.76
CA SER A 17 2.91 -1.19 -6.01
C SER A 17 3.05 0.21 -6.62
N PHE A 18 2.08 1.10 -6.37
CA PHE A 18 2.14 2.50 -6.79
C PHE A 18 1.13 3.34 -6.02
N PHE A 19 1.63 4.26 -5.19
CA PHE A 19 0.80 5.26 -4.51
C PHE A 19 1.64 6.52 -4.21
N ALA A 20 0.96 7.60 -3.86
CA ALA A 20 1.57 8.81 -3.33
C ALA A 20 0.91 9.17 -2.00
N VAL A 21 1.69 9.73 -1.08
CA VAL A 21 1.23 10.17 0.25
C VAL A 21 1.87 11.52 0.55
N ARG A 22 1.15 12.39 1.26
CA ARG A 22 1.73 13.63 1.78
C ARG A 22 2.84 13.26 2.75
N LEU A 23 4.03 13.83 2.56
CA LEU A 23 5.18 13.53 3.41
C LEU A 23 4.91 13.83 4.89
N SER A 24 4.19 14.91 5.19
CA SER A 24 3.78 15.25 6.56
C SER A 24 2.88 14.17 7.17
N ASP A 25 1.83 13.75 6.45
CA ASP A 25 0.94 12.69 6.94
C ASP A 25 1.67 11.36 7.12
N PHE A 26 2.66 11.07 6.26
CA PHE A 26 3.47 9.86 6.33
C PHE A 26 4.44 9.89 7.53
N HIS A 27 5.04 11.04 7.81
CA HIS A 27 5.85 11.27 9.01
C HIS A 27 4.99 11.16 10.29
N ASP A 28 3.83 11.80 10.33
CA ASP A 28 2.96 11.87 11.52
C ASP A 28 2.42 10.49 11.94
N VAL A 29 2.27 9.57 10.99
CA VAL A 29 1.88 8.18 11.27
C VAL A 29 3.06 7.24 11.54
N GLY A 30 4.29 7.78 11.59
CA GLY A 30 5.51 7.00 11.82
C GLY A 30 5.83 6.05 10.67
N TYR A 31 5.68 6.52 9.43
CA TYR A 31 6.09 5.83 8.21
C TYR A 31 5.56 4.39 8.06
N PHE A 32 6.29 3.57 7.30
CA PHE A 32 6.09 2.12 7.27
C PHE A 32 6.48 1.49 8.60
N ASP A 33 5.90 0.32 8.87
CA ASP A 33 6.31 -0.50 9.98
C ASP A 33 7.51 -1.35 9.56
N GLU A 34 8.70 -1.02 10.08
CA GLU A 34 9.94 -1.72 9.74
C GLU A 34 10.03 -3.14 10.32
N SER A 35 9.08 -3.54 11.18
CA SER A 35 9.02 -4.90 11.73
C SER A 35 8.39 -5.92 10.77
N VAL A 36 7.75 -5.47 9.69
CA VAL A 36 7.13 -6.33 8.68
C VAL A 36 7.89 -6.27 7.36
N PHE A 37 7.75 -7.33 6.56
CA PHE A 37 8.39 -7.42 5.25
C PHE A 37 7.51 -8.21 4.28
N LEU A 38 7.37 -7.72 3.05
CA LEU A 38 6.61 -8.31 1.92
C LEU A 38 5.09 -8.41 2.09
N PHE A 39 4.59 -8.39 3.31
CA PHE A 39 3.17 -8.55 3.61
C PHE A 39 2.72 -7.49 4.61
N CYS A 40 1.45 -7.09 4.46
CA CYS A 40 0.75 -6.16 5.35
C CYS A 40 1.22 -4.69 5.35
N GLU A 41 2.35 -4.32 4.75
CA GLU A 41 2.92 -2.96 4.78
C GLU A 41 1.88 -1.86 4.46
N GLU A 42 1.22 -1.98 3.31
CA GLU A 42 0.15 -1.07 2.86
C GLU A 42 -1.09 -1.08 3.77
N ARG A 43 -1.45 -2.25 4.33
CA ARG A 43 -2.62 -2.41 5.21
C ARG A 43 -2.36 -1.76 6.57
N ILE A 44 -1.15 -1.91 7.11
CA ILE A 44 -0.73 -1.27 8.35
C ILE A 44 -0.72 0.24 8.16
N LEU A 45 -0.09 0.72 7.07
CA LEU A 45 -0.08 2.15 6.74
C LEU A 45 -1.49 2.72 6.58
N ALA A 46 -2.37 2.04 5.86
CA ALA A 46 -3.76 2.46 5.69
C ALA A 46 -4.49 2.57 7.04
N LYS A 47 -4.32 1.60 7.94
CA LYS A 47 -4.91 1.65 9.28
C LYS A 47 -4.36 2.81 10.12
N LYS A 48 -3.06 3.09 10.03
CA LYS A 48 -2.46 4.25 10.71
C LYS A 48 -3.06 5.58 10.19
N LEU A 49 -3.16 5.73 8.87
CA LEU A 49 -3.77 6.91 8.22
C LEU A 49 -5.25 7.09 8.59
N GLN A 50 -6.03 6.00 8.60
CA GLN A 50 -7.43 6.02 9.03
C GLN A 50 -7.58 6.47 10.50
N LYS A 51 -6.74 5.95 11.41
CA LYS A 51 -6.72 6.37 12.82
C LYS A 51 -6.35 7.85 13.00
N ALA A 52 -5.57 8.40 12.07
CA ALA A 52 -5.22 9.83 12.01
C ALA A 52 -6.26 10.68 11.25
N ASN A 53 -7.47 10.15 11.00
CA ASN A 53 -8.55 10.80 10.25
C ASN A 53 -8.15 11.26 8.83
N LYS A 54 -7.20 10.56 8.19
CA LYS A 54 -6.79 10.82 6.81
C LYS A 54 -7.62 9.98 5.85
N LYS A 55 -7.89 10.54 4.67
CA LYS A 55 -8.56 9.85 3.57
C LYS A 55 -7.56 9.10 2.69
N ILE A 56 -7.99 7.96 2.17
CA ILE A 56 -7.29 7.18 1.17
C ILE A 56 -8.19 7.12 -0.05
N GLY A 57 -7.62 7.27 -1.24
CA GLY A 57 -8.40 7.33 -2.47
C GLY A 57 -7.62 6.84 -3.68
N ILE A 58 -8.36 6.43 -4.70
CA ILE A 58 -7.81 6.09 -6.02
C ILE A 58 -8.18 7.18 -7.02
N LEU A 59 -7.27 7.45 -7.95
CA LEU A 59 -7.48 8.31 -9.10
C LEU A 59 -7.70 7.42 -10.34
N PRO A 60 -8.94 7.17 -10.80
CA PRO A 60 -9.23 6.15 -11.82
C PRO A 60 -8.56 6.43 -13.18
N GLU A 61 -8.26 7.69 -13.46
CA GLU A 61 -7.60 8.12 -14.69
C GLU A 61 -6.09 7.86 -14.67
N ALA A 62 -5.49 7.75 -13.47
CA ALA A 62 -4.06 7.45 -13.34
C ALA A 62 -3.82 5.96 -13.60
N LYS A 63 -3.11 5.68 -14.71
CA LYS A 63 -2.74 4.33 -15.12
C LYS A 63 -1.23 4.15 -14.99
N TYR A 64 -0.82 2.98 -14.53
CA TYR A 64 0.58 2.58 -14.47
C TYR A 64 0.70 1.10 -14.85
N TYR A 65 1.87 0.72 -15.38
CA TYR A 65 2.17 -0.67 -15.67
C TYR A 65 2.73 -1.34 -14.42
N HIS A 66 2.09 -2.42 -13.97
CA HIS A 66 2.57 -3.24 -12.86
C HIS A 66 3.09 -4.59 -13.39
N ASN A 67 4.36 -4.61 -13.78
CA ASN A 67 5.04 -5.85 -14.13
C ASN A 67 5.24 -6.67 -12.84
N HIS A 68 4.43 -7.71 -12.66
CA HIS A 68 4.48 -8.51 -11.44
C HIS A 68 5.87 -9.15 -11.28
N SER A 69 6.54 -8.84 -10.18
CA SER A 69 7.88 -9.35 -9.88
C SER A 69 7.82 -10.84 -9.53
N THR A 70 8.60 -11.66 -10.23
CA THR A 70 8.87 -13.07 -9.88
C THR A 70 9.77 -13.20 -8.64
N SER A 71 10.38 -12.10 -8.20
CA SER A 71 11.45 -12.06 -7.20
C SER A 71 11.06 -12.63 -5.82
N ILE A 72 9.78 -12.51 -5.43
CA ILE A 72 9.29 -13.13 -4.19
C ILE A 72 9.37 -14.65 -4.29
N ASN A 73 8.94 -15.21 -5.43
CA ASN A 73 9.00 -16.65 -5.66
C ASN A 73 10.44 -17.13 -5.89
N GLU A 74 11.36 -16.28 -6.33
CA GLU A 74 12.78 -16.63 -6.40
C GLU A 74 13.41 -16.78 -5.02
N LYS A 75 13.11 -15.86 -4.10
CA LYS A 75 13.69 -15.83 -2.74
C LYS A 75 12.94 -16.71 -1.73
N TYR A 76 11.62 -16.77 -1.81
CA TYR A 76 10.73 -17.51 -0.90
C TYR A 76 9.89 -18.51 -1.68
N LYS A 77 10.54 -19.57 -2.18
CA LYS A 77 9.91 -20.60 -3.01
C LYS A 77 8.86 -21.41 -2.25
N LYS A 78 9.06 -21.64 -0.95
CA LYS A 78 8.15 -22.48 -0.17
C LYS A 78 7.05 -21.61 0.42
N LYS A 79 5.79 -22.02 0.21
CA LYS A 79 4.62 -21.38 0.84
C LYS A 79 4.76 -21.24 2.35
N LYS A 80 5.40 -22.20 3.02
CA LYS A 80 5.67 -22.13 4.47
C LYS A 80 6.44 -20.86 4.86
N GLU A 81 7.44 -20.47 4.09
CA GLU A 81 8.28 -19.29 4.38
C GLU A 81 7.47 -18.00 4.22
N GLN A 82 6.67 -17.91 3.14
CA GLN A 82 5.75 -16.79 2.93
C GLN A 82 4.70 -16.69 4.04
N ILE A 83 4.18 -17.84 4.49
CA ILE A 83 3.24 -17.92 5.61
C ILE A 83 3.89 -17.41 6.90
N VAL A 84 5.14 -17.80 7.20
CA VAL A 84 5.86 -17.31 8.39
C VAL A 84 6.00 -15.79 8.36
N LEU A 85 6.37 -15.20 7.22
CA LEU A 85 6.43 -13.75 7.06
C LEU A 85 5.06 -13.09 7.32
N LEU A 86 3.98 -13.66 6.77
CA LEU A 86 2.62 -13.16 7.00
C LEU A 86 2.19 -13.28 8.47
N TYR A 87 2.58 -14.36 9.17
CA TYR A 87 2.29 -14.54 10.60
C TYR A 87 3.05 -13.55 11.48
N ASN A 88 4.29 -13.25 11.14
CA ASN A 88 5.10 -12.26 11.85
C ASN A 88 4.59 -10.83 11.63
N ALA A 89 3.83 -10.59 10.55
CA ALA A 89 3.24 -9.30 10.22
C ALA A 89 1.83 -9.09 10.83
N ARG A 90 1.43 -9.90 11.83
CA ARG A 90 0.14 -9.81 12.54
C ARG A 90 0.26 -9.07 13.85
#